data_AF-T0Z9Z7-F1
#
_entry.id   AF-T0Z9Z7-F1
#
_cell.length_a   1.000
_cell.length_b   1.000
_cell.length_c   1.000
_cell.angle_alpha   90.00
_cell.angle_beta   90.00
_cell.angle_gamma   90.00
#
_symmetry.space_group_name_H-M   'P 1'
#
loop_
_entity.id
_entity.type
_entity.pdbx_description
1 polymer ?
#
loop_
_entity_poly.entity_id
_entity_poly.type
_entity_poly.pdbx_seq_one_letter_code
_entity_poly.pdbx_strand_id
1 'polypeptide(L)'
;YLHDDVRCRTIVATHYYGLAAKVESLPGGRNAHLAVKEERGGIVFLRTLLPGATDKSYGLHVAELAGLPPKILQEARKLLRNRDAPGERGEGSPTPRRAIQSVLWTDADHEQGREMLDELKALKPAGITPLEALAWLTRWRQRLDGTPSPPTDGSNEKAAQD
;
A
#
# COMPACT_ATOMS: atom_id res chain seq x y z
N TYR A 1 6.02 -20.62 15.31
CA TYR A 1 5.96 -22.05 14.93
C TYR A 1 7.22 -22.59 14.28
N LEU A 2 7.41 -22.53 12.96
CA LEU A 2 8.61 -23.15 12.36
C LEU A 2 9.91 -22.54 12.88
N HIS A 3 9.95 -21.21 13.00
CA HIS A 3 11.08 -20.48 13.57
C HIS A 3 11.17 -20.64 15.10
N ASP A 4 10.10 -20.31 15.83
CA ASP A 4 10.18 -20.17 17.30
C ASP A 4 10.15 -21.50 18.06
N ASP A 5 9.35 -22.45 17.56
CA ASP A 5 9.00 -23.70 18.25
C ASP A 5 9.81 -24.88 17.70
N VAL A 6 9.75 -25.12 16.38
CA VAL A 6 10.40 -26.29 15.76
C VAL A 6 11.90 -26.07 15.57
N ARG A 7 12.33 -24.85 15.25
CA ARG A 7 13.74 -24.44 15.07
C ARG A 7 14.52 -25.32 14.07
N CYS A 8 13.84 -25.88 13.08
CA CYS A 8 14.48 -26.67 12.03
C CYS A 8 14.99 -25.78 10.88
N ARG A 9 15.99 -26.28 10.14
CA ARG A 9 16.45 -25.61 8.92
C ARG A 9 15.32 -25.60 7.90
N THR A 10 14.89 -24.39 7.52
CA THR A 10 13.72 -24.18 6.65
C THR A 10 14.11 -23.30 5.47
N ILE A 11 13.59 -23.64 4.29
CA ILE A 11 13.61 -22.78 3.10
C ILE A 11 12.17 -22.49 2.74
N VAL A 12 11.82 -21.21 2.62
CA VAL A 12 10.49 -20.77 2.22
C VAL A 12 10.60 -20.03 0.88
N ALA A 13 10.08 -20.64 -0.18
CA ALA A 13 9.89 -19.96 -1.46
C ALA A 13 8.52 -19.30 -1.47
N THR A 14 8.47 -17.98 -1.66
CA THR A 14 7.22 -17.21 -1.56
C THR A 14 7.15 -16.10 -2.60
N HIS A 15 5.92 -15.69 -2.93
CA HIS A 15 5.62 -14.48 -3.70
C HIS A 15 5.03 -13.36 -2.81
N TYR A 16 4.97 -13.57 -1.49
CA TYR A 16 4.47 -12.58 -0.53
C TYR A 16 5.56 -11.62 -0.10
N TYR A 17 5.50 -10.38 -0.59
CA TYR A 17 6.46 -9.32 -0.26
C TYR A 17 6.51 -9.00 1.24
N GLY A 18 5.35 -8.93 1.91
CA GLY A 18 5.27 -8.62 3.34
C GLY A 18 5.98 -9.63 4.26
N LEU A 19 6.26 -10.85 3.78
CA LEU A 19 7.03 -11.82 4.55
C LEU A 19 8.51 -11.41 4.65
N ALA A 20 9.06 -10.73 3.65
CA ALA A 20 10.46 -10.33 3.63
C ALA A 20 10.80 -9.42 4.80
N ALA A 21 9.97 -8.40 5.06
CA ALA A 21 10.14 -7.51 6.22
C ALA A 21 10.08 -8.28 7.55
N LYS A 22 9.18 -9.27 7.66
CA LYS A 22 9.07 -10.09 8.87
C LYS A 22 10.33 -10.93 9.10
N VAL A 23 10.91 -11.50 8.04
CA VAL A 23 12.12 -12.34 8.13
C VAL A 23 13.32 -11.56 8.68
N GLU A 24 13.43 -10.27 8.40
CA GLU A 24 14.51 -9.43 8.92
C GLU A 24 14.47 -9.26 10.45
N SER A 25 13.27 -9.33 11.04
CA SER A 25 13.09 -9.28 12.50
C SER A 25 13.38 -10.62 13.21
N LEU A 26 13.51 -11.71 12.45
CA LEU A 26 13.70 -13.05 13.04
C LEU A 26 15.20 -13.35 13.26
N PRO A 27 15.61 -13.74 14.49
CA PRO A 27 16.96 -14.19 14.76
C PRO A 27 17.42 -15.33 13.82
N GLY A 28 18.44 -15.07 13.00
CA GLY A 28 18.93 -16.06 12.03
C GLY A 28 18.09 -16.18 10.75
N GLY A 29 17.01 -15.41 10.63
CA GLY A 29 16.27 -15.23 9.37
C GLY A 29 17.15 -14.52 8.33
N ARG A 30 17.08 -14.98 7.08
CA ARG A 30 17.80 -14.39 5.95
C ARG A 30 16.90 -14.37 4.72
N ASN A 31 16.76 -13.20 4.11
CA ASN A 31 16.12 -13.06 2.80
C ASN A 31 17.12 -13.38 1.68
N ALA A 32 16.62 -14.02 0.63
CA ALA A 32 17.33 -14.19 -0.62
C ALA A 32 16.32 -14.15 -1.77
N HIS A 33 16.76 -13.70 -2.94
CA HIS A 33 15.96 -13.67 -4.16
C HIS A 33 16.76 -14.19 -5.35
N LEU A 34 16.06 -14.57 -6.41
CA LEU A 34 16.70 -14.97 -7.66
C LEU A 34 17.06 -13.75 -8.50
N ALA A 35 18.31 -13.69 -8.95
CA ALA A 35 18.80 -12.63 -9.81
C ALA A 35 18.12 -12.65 -11.18
N VAL A 36 17.71 -11.47 -11.62
CA VAL A 36 17.09 -11.24 -12.93
C VAL A 36 17.89 -10.16 -13.65
N LYS A 37 18.18 -10.38 -14.92
CA LYS A 37 18.81 -9.40 -15.81
C LYS A 37 17.81 -8.93 -16.85
N GLU A 38 17.65 -7.62 -17.00
CA GLU A 38 16.84 -7.01 -18.05
C GLU A 38 17.74 -6.79 -19.30
N GLU A 39 17.36 -7.35 -20.44
CA GLU A 39 18.14 -7.25 -21.68
C GLU A 39 17.21 -7.16 -22.90
N ARG A 40 17.43 -6.15 -23.77
CA ARG A 40 16.77 -5.96 -25.07
C ARG A 40 15.24 -6.14 -25.06
N GLY A 41 14.56 -5.63 -24.02
CA GLY A 41 13.11 -5.70 -23.89
C GLY A 41 12.57 -7.02 -23.33
N GLY A 42 13.45 -7.92 -22.88
CA GLY A 42 13.08 -9.14 -22.16
C GLY A 42 13.80 -9.26 -20.82
N ILE A 43 13.45 -10.31 -20.08
CA ILE A 43 14.10 -10.67 -18.82
C ILE A 43 14.79 -12.03 -18.94
N VAL A 44 15.95 -12.15 -18.32
CA VAL A 44 16.71 -13.39 -18.21
C VAL A 44 16.85 -13.74 -16.73
N PHE A 45 16.32 -14.90 -16.35
CA PHE A 45 16.48 -15.45 -15.01
C PHE A 45 17.86 -16.10 -14.90
N LEU A 46 18.75 -15.50 -14.11
CA LEU A 46 20.14 -15.94 -14.00
C LEU A 46 20.30 -17.23 -13.17
N ARG A 47 19.22 -17.69 -12.51
CA ARG A 47 19.21 -18.84 -11.58
C ARG A 47 20.23 -18.72 -10.44
N THR A 48 20.69 -17.51 -10.18
CA THR A 48 21.63 -17.18 -9.09
C THR A 48 20.83 -16.64 -7.92
N LEU A 49 21.07 -17.15 -6.71
CA LEU A 49 20.50 -16.58 -5.49
C LEU A 49 21.39 -15.42 -5.02
N LEU A 50 20.77 -14.27 -4.75
CA LEU A 50 21.40 -13.10 -4.15
C LEU A 50 20.82 -12.86 -2.76
N PRO A 51 21.62 -12.34 -1.82
CA PRO A 51 21.13 -11.98 -0.50
C PRO A 51 20.17 -10.79 -0.57
N GLY A 52 19.24 -10.72 0.39
CA GLY A 52 18.26 -9.64 0.52
C GLY A 52 16.92 -9.91 -0.16
N ALA A 53 15.95 -9.03 0.11
CA ALA A 53 14.65 -9.02 -0.55
C ALA A 53 14.75 -8.38 -1.95
N THR A 54 13.85 -8.75 -2.86
CA THR A 54 13.72 -8.08 -4.17
C THR A 54 12.76 -6.90 -4.05
N ASP A 55 13.08 -5.78 -4.69
CA ASP A 55 12.24 -4.58 -4.78
C ASP A 55 11.34 -4.57 -6.03
N LYS A 56 11.58 -5.50 -6.97
CA LYS A 56 10.88 -5.59 -8.25
C LYS A 56 9.96 -6.80 -8.34
N SER A 57 8.84 -6.62 -9.06
CA SER A 57 7.96 -7.70 -9.47
C SER A 57 8.02 -7.92 -10.99
N TYR A 58 8.20 -9.17 -11.41
CA TYR A 58 8.39 -9.53 -12.82
C TYR A 58 7.16 -10.20 -13.45
N GLY A 59 5.99 -10.15 -12.78
CA GLY A 59 4.79 -10.89 -13.22
C GLY A 59 4.34 -10.53 -14.64
N LEU A 60 4.39 -9.25 -15.01
CA LEU A 60 4.03 -8.82 -16.36
C LEU A 60 5.03 -9.30 -17.42
N HIS A 61 6.33 -9.31 -17.09
CA HIS A 61 7.37 -9.83 -17.97
C HIS A 61 7.25 -11.35 -18.15
N VAL A 62 6.91 -12.09 -17.09
CA VAL A 62 6.61 -13.53 -17.18
C VAL A 62 5.38 -13.78 -18.05
N ALA A 63 4.34 -12.95 -17.95
CA ALA A 63 3.15 -13.05 -18.80
C ALA A 63 3.48 -12.80 -20.29
N GLU A 64 4.37 -11.85 -20.57
CA GLU A 64 4.86 -11.58 -21.92
C GLU A 64 5.66 -12.77 -22.48
N LEU A 65 6.56 -13.36 -21.69
CA LEU A 65 7.28 -14.59 -22.04
C LEU A 65 6.36 -15.80 -22.25
N ALA A 66 5.26 -15.88 -21.50
CA ALA A 66 4.24 -16.92 -21.66
C ALA A 66 3.37 -16.74 -22.91
N GLY A 67 3.57 -15.66 -23.69
CA GLY A 67 2.85 -15.43 -24.93
C GLY A 67 1.43 -14.90 -24.73
N LEU A 68 1.15 -14.22 -23.62
CA LEU A 68 -0.17 -13.62 -23.44
C LEU A 68 -0.44 -12.54 -24.51
N PRO A 69 -1.69 -12.40 -24.99
CA PRO A 69 -2.04 -11.41 -26.00
C PRO A 69 -1.62 -9.96 -25.62
N PRO A 70 -1.08 -9.17 -26.57
CA PRO A 70 -0.62 -7.80 -26.31
C PRO A 70 -1.69 -6.90 -25.69
N LYS A 71 -2.97 -7.11 -26.07
CA LYS A 71 -4.11 -6.38 -25.51
C LYS A 71 -4.22 -6.57 -23.99
N ILE A 72 -4.02 -7.80 -23.50
CA ILE A 72 -4.08 -8.11 -22.06
C ILE A 72 -2.91 -7.46 -21.32
N LEU A 73 -1.71 -7.55 -21.89
CA LEU A 73 -0.50 -6.94 -21.31
C LEU A 73 -0.62 -5.42 -21.23
N GLN A 74 -1.20 -4.77 -22.25
CA GLN A 74 -1.45 -3.32 -22.23
C GLN A 74 -2.42 -2.90 -21.12
N GLU A 75 -3.53 -3.62 -20.95
CA GLU A 75 -4.50 -3.32 -19.89
C GLU A 75 -3.90 -3.54 -18.50
N ALA A 76 -3.12 -4.60 -18.30
CA ALA A 76 -2.39 -4.82 -17.05
C ALA A 76 -1.37 -3.69 -16.77
N ARG A 77 -0.62 -3.23 -17.78
CA ARG A 77 0.28 -2.06 -17.65
C ARG A 77 -0.47 -0.79 -17.25
N LYS A 78 -1.65 -0.54 -17.82
CA LYS A 78 -2.50 0.62 -17.45
C LYS A 78 -2.94 0.53 -15.99
N LEU A 79 -3.42 -0.64 -15.57
CA LEU A 79 -3.87 -0.85 -14.18
C LEU A 79 -2.74 -0.69 -13.16
N LEU A 80 -1.50 -1.05 -13.51
CA LEU A 80 -0.32 -0.82 -12.66
C LEU A 80 0.01 0.67 -12.58
N ARG A 81 0.11 1.37 -13.72
CA ARG A 81 0.41 2.81 -13.75
C ARG A 81 -0.60 3.66 -12.99
N ASN A 82 -1.89 3.34 -13.08
CA ASN A 82 -2.93 4.07 -12.35
C ASN A 82 -2.86 3.85 -10.83
N ARG A 83 -2.06 2.89 -10.36
CA ARG A 83 -1.87 2.61 -8.92
C ARG A 83 -0.58 3.20 -8.39
N ASP A 84 0.43 3.38 -9.24
CA ASP A 84 1.72 4.03 -8.89
C ASP A 84 1.69 5.57 -9.04
N ALA A 85 0.61 6.13 -9.60
CA ALA A 85 0.41 7.57 -9.70
C ALA A 85 0.01 8.17 -8.34
N PRO A 86 0.73 9.19 -7.82
CA PRO A 86 0.35 9.90 -6.62
C PRO A 86 -0.81 10.85 -6.96
N GLY A 87 -2.06 10.39 -6.89
CA GLY A 87 -3.20 11.32 -7.00
C GLY A 87 -4.58 10.75 -7.32
N GLU A 88 -4.75 9.53 -7.83
CA GLU A 88 -6.07 9.10 -8.32
C GLU A 88 -6.71 7.99 -7.45
N ARG A 89 -7.10 8.37 -6.23
CA ARG A 89 -8.19 7.70 -5.50
C ARG A 89 -9.51 8.31 -5.97
N GLY A 90 -10.03 7.80 -7.09
CA GLY A 90 -11.33 8.16 -7.67
C GLY A 90 -12.16 6.92 -8.01
N GLU A 91 -13.47 7.01 -7.77
CA GLU A 91 -14.45 5.94 -7.54
C GLU A 91 -14.83 5.05 -8.74
N GLY A 92 -15.40 3.87 -8.43
CA GLY A 92 -16.53 3.32 -9.20
C GLY A 92 -16.30 2.06 -10.05
N SER A 93 -16.47 0.86 -9.45
CA SER A 93 -17.12 -0.35 -10.01
C SER A 93 -16.60 -1.65 -9.35
N PRO A 94 -17.48 -2.59 -8.92
CA PRO A 94 -17.07 -3.81 -8.25
C PRO A 94 -16.62 -4.86 -9.29
N THR A 95 -15.33 -4.96 -9.51
CA THR A 95 -14.68 -6.08 -10.20
C THR A 95 -13.56 -6.62 -9.30
N PRO A 96 -12.95 -7.80 -9.53
CA PRO A 96 -12.33 -8.70 -8.52
C PRO A 96 -11.01 -8.19 -7.89
N ARG A 97 -10.85 -6.87 -7.81
CA ARG A 97 -9.78 -6.07 -7.20
C ARG A 97 -9.45 -6.41 -5.74
N ARG A 98 -10.30 -7.16 -5.02
CA ARG A 98 -10.18 -7.34 -3.58
C ARG A 98 -9.06 -8.31 -3.16
N ALA A 99 -8.64 -9.23 -4.03
CA ALA A 99 -7.65 -10.25 -3.67
C ALA A 99 -6.19 -9.74 -3.65
N ILE A 100 -5.86 -8.70 -4.44
CA ILE A 100 -4.50 -8.15 -4.51
C ILE A 100 -4.37 -6.90 -3.61
N GLN A 101 -5.49 -6.36 -3.13
CA GLN A 101 -5.50 -5.14 -2.32
C GLN A 101 -4.75 -5.30 -1.00
N SER A 102 -4.80 -6.47 -0.33
CA SER A 102 -4.19 -6.66 1.00
C SER A 102 -2.65 -6.61 1.04
N VAL A 103 -1.96 -6.60 -0.10
CA VAL A 103 -0.51 -6.85 -0.17
C VAL A 103 0.32 -5.56 -0.30
N LEU A 104 -0.31 -4.39 -0.43
CA LEU A 104 0.35 -3.14 -0.86
C LEU A 104 0.26 -1.97 0.13
N TRP A 105 -0.33 -2.14 1.31
CA TRP A 105 -0.35 -1.09 2.34
C TRP A 105 0.85 -1.24 3.27
N THR A 106 1.51 -0.13 3.61
CA THR A 106 2.57 -0.12 4.62
C THR A 106 1.95 -0.19 6.03
N ASP A 107 2.73 -0.60 7.04
CA ASP A 107 2.25 -0.63 8.43
C ASP A 107 1.77 0.75 8.92
N ALA A 108 2.39 1.83 8.44
CA ALA A 108 1.98 3.22 8.73
C ALA A 108 0.65 3.58 8.05
N ASP A 109 0.43 3.16 6.80
CA ASP A 109 -0.87 3.33 6.12
C ASP A 109 -1.98 2.56 6.84
N HIS A 110 -1.64 1.38 7.37
CA HIS A 110 -2.56 0.57 8.15
C HIS A 110 -2.91 1.21 9.50
N GLU A 111 -1.97 1.88 10.17
CA GLU A 111 -2.21 2.54 11.46
C GLU A 111 -3.04 3.81 11.29
N GLN A 112 -2.65 4.71 10.37
CA GLN A 112 -3.42 5.93 10.07
C GLN A 112 -4.83 5.59 9.55
N GLY A 113 -4.93 4.57 8.70
CA GLY A 113 -6.20 4.07 8.21
C GLY A 113 -7.09 3.48 9.32
N ARG A 114 -6.51 2.80 10.32
CA ARG A 114 -7.27 2.24 11.46
C ARG A 114 -7.82 3.34 12.36
N GLU A 115 -7.02 4.33 12.72
CA GLU A 115 -7.47 5.46 13.54
C GLU A 115 -8.64 6.22 12.89
N MET A 116 -8.52 6.52 11.58
CA MET A 116 -9.59 7.18 10.83
C MET A 116 -10.85 6.30 10.72
N LEU A 117 -10.68 4.98 10.60
CA LEU A 117 -11.80 4.03 10.55
C LEU A 117 -12.55 3.97 11.89
N ASP A 118 -11.83 4.04 13.01
CA ASP A 118 -12.43 4.01 14.34
C ASP A 118 -13.14 5.33 14.67
N GLU A 119 -12.59 6.47 14.23
CA GLU A 119 -13.28 7.76 14.27
C GLU A 119 -14.59 7.73 13.45
N LEU A 120 -14.55 7.16 12.24
CA LEU A 120 -15.73 7.06 11.38
C LEU A 120 -16.82 6.16 11.99
N LYS A 121 -16.44 5.06 12.65
CA LYS A 121 -17.40 4.19 13.37
C LYS A 121 -18.02 4.88 14.58
N ALA A 122 -17.25 5.73 15.27
CA ALA A 122 -17.72 6.48 16.42
C ALA A 122 -18.63 7.67 16.03
N LEU A 123 -18.51 8.15 14.78
CA LEU A 123 -19.29 9.26 14.27
C LEU A 123 -20.77 8.86 14.11
N LYS A 124 -21.67 9.70 14.62
CA LYS A 124 -23.13 9.56 14.45
C LYS A 124 -23.62 10.56 13.40
N PRO A 125 -23.88 10.14 12.15
CA PRO A 125 -24.19 11.07 11.06
C PRO A 125 -25.48 11.86 11.26
N ALA A 126 -26.45 11.28 11.97
CA ALA A 126 -27.74 11.93 12.24
C ALA A 126 -27.68 13.03 13.33
N GLY A 127 -26.55 13.14 14.05
CA GLY A 127 -26.39 14.07 15.18
C GLY A 127 -25.41 15.20 14.93
N ILE A 128 -24.82 15.30 13.74
CA ILE A 128 -23.84 16.34 13.39
C ILE A 128 -24.45 17.36 12.44
N THR A 129 -24.04 18.61 12.57
CA THR A 129 -24.41 19.66 11.63
C THR A 129 -23.64 19.49 10.31
N PRO A 130 -24.18 19.97 9.17
CA PRO A 130 -23.47 19.92 7.90
C PRO A 130 -22.08 20.60 7.93
N LEU A 131 -21.92 21.65 8.75
CA LEU A 131 -20.66 22.35 8.93
C LEU A 131 -19.63 21.51 9.69
N GLU A 132 -20.05 20.83 10.76
CA GLU A 132 -19.18 19.88 11.48
C GLU A 132 -18.76 18.73 10.57
N ALA A 133 -19.67 18.17 9.78
CA ALA A 133 -19.35 17.13 8.82
C ALA A 133 -18.26 17.57 7.83
N LEU A 134 -18.35 18.81 7.33
CA LEU A 134 -17.32 19.39 6.46
C LEU A 134 -15.97 19.56 7.18
N ALA A 135 -15.98 19.93 8.46
CA ALA A 135 -14.77 20.03 9.27
C ALA A 135 -14.09 18.66 9.47
N TRP A 136 -14.88 17.60 9.70
CA TRP A 136 -14.37 16.21 9.76
C TRP A 136 -13.68 15.79 8.46
N LEU A 137 -14.34 15.98 7.32
CA LEU A 137 -13.79 15.65 6.01
C LEU A 137 -12.51 16.43 5.70
N THR A 138 -12.46 17.71 6.07
CA THR A 138 -11.30 18.59 5.84
C THR A 138 -10.09 18.14 6.65
N ARG A 139 -10.28 17.79 7.92
CA ARG A 139 -9.23 17.24 8.79
C ARG A 139 -8.71 15.90 8.28
N TRP A 140 -9.59 15.00 7.85
CA TRP A 140 -9.18 13.71 7.28
C TRP A 140 -8.39 13.87 5.99
N ARG A 141 -8.77 14.80 5.12
CA ARG A 141 -8.01 15.13 3.91
C ARG A 141 -6.61 15.65 4.24
N GLN A 142 -6.47 16.56 5.20
CA GLN A 142 -5.16 17.08 5.64
C GLN A 142 -4.24 15.97 6.18
N ARG A 143 -4.78 15.02 6.95
CA ARG A 143 -4.03 13.86 7.46
C ARG A 143 -3.51 12.96 6.33
N LEU A 144 -4.29 12.79 5.26
CA LEU A 144 -3.92 11.98 4.10
C LEU A 144 -2.92 12.69 3.16
N ASP A 145 -3.00 14.01 3.05
CA ASP A 145 -2.14 14.81 2.16
C ASP A 145 -0.85 15.30 2.84
N GLY A 146 -0.68 15.03 4.15
CA GLY A 146 0.50 15.44 4.92
C GLY A 146 0.69 16.96 5.05
N THR A 147 -0.34 17.75 4.74
CA THR A 147 -0.28 19.22 4.78
C THR A 147 -0.73 19.74 6.15
N PRO A 148 0.05 20.63 6.80
CA PRO A 148 -0.32 21.19 8.09
C PRO A 148 -1.58 22.05 7.96
N SER A 149 -2.43 21.98 8.98
CA SER A 149 -3.69 22.71 9.08
C SER A 149 -3.48 24.22 8.94
N PRO A 150 -4.35 24.97 8.24
CA PRO A 150 -4.35 26.42 8.35
C PRO A 150 -4.67 26.79 9.81
N PRO A 151 -4.11 27.90 10.33
CA PRO A 151 -4.32 28.29 11.71
C PRO A 151 -5.81 28.50 11.95
N THR A 152 -6.35 27.78 12.93
CA THR A 152 -7.64 28.10 13.52
C THR A 152 -7.48 29.45 14.20
N ASP A 153 -7.86 30.52 13.52
CA ASP A 153 -7.92 31.85 14.13
C ASP A 153 -9.06 31.85 15.14
N GLY A 154 -8.71 31.54 16.39
CA GLY A 154 -9.52 31.84 17.55
C GLY A 154 -9.36 33.31 17.90
N SER A 155 -9.97 34.20 17.13
CA SER A 155 -10.04 35.63 17.45
C SER A 155 -11.34 36.25 16.94
N ASN A 156 -12.49 35.93 17.56
CA ASN A 156 -13.53 36.97 17.69
C ASN A 156 -14.48 36.67 18.84
N GLU A 157 -14.32 37.39 19.95
CA GLU A 157 -15.41 38.02 20.72
C GLU A 157 -14.85 38.60 22.03
N LYS A 158 -14.39 39.87 21.97
CA LYS A 158 -14.52 40.87 23.05
C LYS A 158 -13.92 42.20 22.62
N ALA A 159 -14.71 43.03 21.94
CA ALA A 159 -14.59 44.49 21.93
C ALA A 159 -15.80 45.11 21.21
N ALA A 160 -16.96 45.13 21.87
CA ALA A 160 -18.06 46.03 21.55
C ALA A 160 -18.83 46.29 22.85
N GLN A 161 -18.24 47.09 23.73
CA GLN A 161 -18.87 47.72 24.89
C GLN A 161 -17.90 48.78 25.43
N ASP A 162 -17.88 49.94 24.75
CA ASP A 162 -18.11 51.28 25.31
C ASP A 162 -18.04 52.33 24.18
#